data_AF-A0A7Z7FLK9-F1
#
_entry.id   AF-A0A7Z7FLK9-F1
#
_cell.length_a   1.000
_cell.length_b   1.000
_cell.length_c   1.000
_cell.angle_alpha   90.00
_cell.angle_beta   90.00
_cell.angle_gamma   90.00
#
_symmetry.space_group_name_H-M   'P 1'
#
loop_
_entity.id
_entity.type
_entity.pdbx_description
1 polymer ?
#
loop_
_entity_poly.entity_id
_entity_poly.type
_entity_poly.pdbx_seq_one_letter_code
_entity_poly.pdbx_strand_id
1 'polypeptide(L)'
;MATPTNDSSISTFDGIHAVSPALERYTTDVLLGDLWNRPQLSPRDRSIATLSTVVATGQFPQLASYISRAMDNGLTREQMSEVMTQLAFYSGWSSAFTALPIVKDVFEKRPRQS
;
A
#
# COMPACT_ATOMS: atom_id res chain seq x y z
N MET A 1 -19.90 25.94 -29.17
CA MET A 1 -20.43 25.21 -27.99
C MET A 1 -19.28 24.39 -27.45
N ALA A 2 -18.54 24.91 -26.47
CA ALA A 2 -17.37 24.23 -25.92
C ALA A 2 -17.84 23.17 -24.90
N THR A 3 -17.44 21.92 -25.11
CA THR A 3 -17.58 20.82 -24.16
C THR A 3 -16.73 21.13 -22.93
N PRO A 4 -17.25 21.00 -21.69
CA PRO A 4 -16.40 21.09 -20.51
C PRO A 4 -15.51 19.85 -20.45
N THR A 5 -14.20 20.07 -20.46
CA THR A 5 -13.17 19.06 -20.20
C THR A 5 -13.39 18.52 -18.79
N ASN A 6 -13.79 17.27 -18.69
CA ASN A 6 -13.82 16.53 -17.43
C ASN A 6 -12.38 16.29 -16.96
N ASP A 7 -11.80 17.26 -16.27
CA ASP A 7 -10.51 17.10 -15.59
C ASP A 7 -10.74 16.53 -14.19
N SER A 8 -11.12 15.25 -14.14
CA SER A 8 -11.19 14.49 -12.90
C SER A 8 -9.82 13.87 -12.59
N SER A 9 -8.75 14.64 -12.74
CA SER A 9 -7.41 14.28 -12.26
C SER A 9 -6.95 15.24 -11.16
N ILE A 10 -7.83 15.49 -10.19
CA ILE A 10 -7.38 15.94 -8.87
C ILE A 10 -6.45 14.84 -8.37
N SER A 11 -5.14 15.09 -8.39
CA SER A 11 -4.19 14.16 -7.80
C SER A 11 -4.57 14.03 -6.32
N THR A 12 -4.42 12.85 -5.73
CA THR A 12 -4.68 12.67 -4.29
C THR A 12 -3.96 13.74 -3.45
N PHE A 13 -2.83 14.27 -3.94
CA PHE A 13 -2.08 15.35 -3.33
C PHE A 13 -2.75 16.72 -3.41
N ASP A 14 -3.44 17.07 -4.49
CA ASP A 14 -4.20 18.33 -4.58
C ASP A 14 -5.34 18.37 -3.55
N GLY A 15 -6.00 17.23 -3.36
CA GLY A 15 -7.02 17.06 -2.31
C GLY A 15 -6.45 17.15 -0.90
N ILE A 16 -5.27 16.57 -0.65
CA ILE A 16 -4.60 16.66 0.66
C ILE A 16 -4.14 18.10 0.91
N HIS A 17 -3.54 18.78 -0.07
CA HIS A 17 -3.04 20.14 0.07
C HIS A 17 -4.17 21.12 0.42
N ALA A 18 -5.34 20.99 -0.24
CA ALA A 18 -6.50 21.86 0.04
C ALA A 18 -7.01 21.74 1.49
N VAL A 19 -6.83 20.59 2.15
CA VAL A 19 -7.31 20.34 3.52
C VAL A 19 -6.19 20.49 4.56
N SER A 20 -4.98 20.05 4.23
CA SER A 20 -3.83 19.99 5.13
C SER A 20 -2.50 20.08 4.36
N PRO A 21 -2.02 21.30 4.02
CA PRO A 21 -0.77 21.51 3.30
C PRO A 21 0.46 20.92 4.01
N ALA A 22 0.45 20.91 5.35
CA ALA A 22 1.54 20.33 6.13
C ALA A 22 1.63 18.81 5.94
N LEU A 23 0.49 18.12 5.84
CA LEU A 23 0.46 16.67 5.64
C LEU A 23 0.94 16.29 4.23
N GLU A 24 0.59 17.10 3.22
CA GLU A 24 1.13 16.94 1.87
C GLU A 24 2.65 17.06 1.90
N ARG A 25 3.20 18.12 2.51
CA ARG A 25 4.65 18.31 2.66
C ARG A 25 5.34 17.17 3.40
N TYR A 26 4.77 16.67 4.50
CA TYR A 26 5.37 15.53 5.20
C TYR A 26 5.33 14.24 4.37
N THR A 27 4.28 14.06 3.58
CA THR A 27 4.18 12.92 2.67
C THR A 27 5.23 13.00 1.57
N THR A 28 5.42 14.16 0.95
CA THR A 28 6.34 14.35 -0.17
C THR A 28 7.79 14.38 0.30
N ASP A 29 8.15 15.24 1.25
CA ASP A 29 9.54 15.50 1.61
C ASP A 29 10.09 14.42 2.55
N VAL A 30 9.33 14.06 3.59
CA VAL A 30 9.84 13.19 4.66
C VAL A 30 9.58 11.72 4.33
N LEU A 31 8.33 11.37 4.04
CA LEU A 31 7.95 9.98 3.80
C LEU A 31 8.53 9.49 2.47
N LEU A 32 8.17 10.13 1.35
CA LEU A 32 8.56 9.69 0.01
C LEU A 32 9.95 10.18 -0.41
N GLY A 33 10.37 11.37 0.04
CA GLY A 33 11.66 11.96 -0.28
C GLY A 33 12.85 11.38 0.50
N ASP A 34 12.66 11.04 1.78
CA ASP A 34 13.70 10.44 2.63
C ASP A 34 13.38 8.99 3.02
N LEU A 35 12.41 8.78 3.91
CA LEU A 35 12.25 7.50 4.63
C LEU A 35 12.19 6.28 3.71
N TRP A 36 11.43 6.35 2.62
CA TRP A 36 11.29 5.24 1.66
C TRP A 36 12.54 5.00 0.79
N ASN A 37 13.44 5.98 0.69
CA ASN A 37 14.67 5.93 -0.12
C ASN A 37 15.92 5.55 0.70
N ARG A 38 15.80 5.43 2.02
CA ARG A 38 16.94 5.08 2.89
C ARG A 38 17.50 3.69 2.54
N PRO A 39 18.80 3.55 2.27
CA PRO A 39 19.37 2.35 1.65
C PRO A 39 19.55 1.17 2.61
N GLN A 40 19.42 1.39 3.92
CA GLN A 40 19.66 0.35 4.94
C GLN A 40 18.59 -0.74 4.94
N LEU A 41 17.43 -0.50 4.31
CA LEU A 41 16.36 -1.48 4.15
C LEU A 41 15.86 -1.42 2.71
N SER A 42 15.83 -2.59 2.05
CA SER A 42 15.39 -2.67 0.66
C SER A 42 13.93 -2.18 0.54
N PRO A 43 13.51 -1.66 -0.63
CA PRO A 43 12.11 -1.30 -0.86
C PRO A 43 11.16 -2.47 -0.60
N ARG A 44 11.58 -3.70 -0.93
CA ARG A 44 10.83 -4.94 -0.66
C ARG A 44 10.58 -5.14 0.82
N ASP A 45 11.64 -5.13 1.62
CA ASP A 45 11.55 -5.44 3.05
C ASP A 45 10.83 -4.31 3.81
N ARG A 46 11.01 -3.05 3.36
CA ARG A 46 10.25 -1.91 3.85
C ARG A 46 8.75 -2.08 3.59
N SER A 47 8.37 -2.54 2.41
CA SER A 47 6.97 -2.82 2.09
C SER A 47 6.38 -3.94 2.95
N ILE A 48 7.14 -5.01 3.23
CA ILE A 48 6.70 -6.07 4.15
C ILE A 48 6.42 -5.49 5.53
N ALA A 49 7.33 -4.68 6.07
CA ALA A 49 7.14 -4.04 7.38
C ALA A 49 5.87 -3.17 7.40
N THR A 50 5.69 -2.31 6.39
CA THR A 50 4.51 -1.43 6.31
C THR A 50 3.21 -2.20 6.18
N LEU A 51 3.10 -3.17 5.25
CA LEU A 51 1.85 -3.91 5.06
C LEU A 51 1.52 -4.77 6.30
N SER A 52 2.53 -5.30 6.98
CA SER A 52 2.35 -6.06 8.22
C SER A 52 1.75 -5.20 9.32
N THR A 53 2.23 -3.96 9.47
CA THR A 53 1.64 -2.98 10.40
C THR A 53 0.20 -2.62 10.01
N VAL A 54 -0.08 -2.43 8.72
CA VAL A 54 -1.43 -2.10 8.23
C VAL A 54 -2.42 -3.22 8.56
N VAL A 55 -2.05 -4.49 8.33
CA VAL A 55 -2.88 -5.64 8.73
C VAL A 55 -3.04 -5.71 10.24
N ALA A 56 -1.93 -5.61 10.99
CA ALA A 56 -1.95 -5.75 12.44
C ALA A 56 -2.74 -4.65 13.16
N THR A 57 -2.86 -3.46 12.56
CA THR A 57 -3.63 -2.33 13.10
C THR A 57 -5.02 -2.19 12.48
N GLY A 58 -5.44 -3.13 11.61
CA GLY A 58 -6.77 -3.13 11.02
C GLY A 58 -7.03 -2.02 9.99
N GLN A 59 -5.98 -1.41 9.41
CA GLN A 59 -6.09 -0.31 8.44
C GLN A 59 -6.40 -0.81 7.01
N PHE A 60 -7.37 -1.71 6.88
CA PHE A 60 -7.70 -2.41 5.64
C PHE A 60 -8.06 -1.52 4.43
N PRO A 61 -8.67 -0.33 4.58
CA PRO A 61 -8.95 0.54 3.43
C PRO A 61 -7.70 0.95 2.63
N GLN A 62 -6.52 0.94 3.26
CA GLN A 62 -5.26 1.26 2.60
C GLN A 62 -4.47 0.02 2.17
N LEU A 63 -4.89 -1.19 2.57
CA LEU A 63 -4.08 -2.39 2.43
C LEU A 63 -3.79 -2.75 0.96
N ALA A 64 -4.74 -2.54 0.05
CA ALA A 64 -4.58 -2.86 -1.37
C ALA A 64 -3.41 -2.09 -2.03
N SER A 65 -3.19 -0.83 -1.65
CA SER A 65 -2.09 -0.03 -2.19
C SER A 65 -0.74 -0.49 -1.67
N TYR A 66 -0.66 -0.87 -0.39
CA TYR A 66 0.57 -1.42 0.21
C TYR A 66 0.92 -2.82 -0.31
N ILE A 67 -0.07 -3.69 -0.54
CA ILE A 67 0.13 -4.98 -1.21
C ILE A 67 0.69 -4.76 -2.61
N SER A 68 0.08 -3.85 -3.37
CA SER A 68 0.52 -3.52 -4.72
C SER A 68 1.97 -3.04 -4.73
N ARG A 69 2.30 -2.07 -3.89
CA ARG A 69 3.66 -1.55 -3.76
C ARG A 69 4.67 -2.63 -3.33
N ALA A 70 4.28 -3.54 -2.43
CA ALA A 70 5.14 -4.64 -2.02
C ALA A 70 5.48 -5.58 -3.19
N MET A 71 4.50 -5.90 -4.03
CA MET A 71 4.69 -6.71 -5.21
C MET A 71 5.50 -6.00 -6.30
N ASP A 72 5.29 -4.69 -6.49
CA ASP A 72 6.11 -3.88 -7.41
C ASP A 72 7.58 -3.82 -6.96
N ASN A 73 7.80 -3.89 -5.65
CA ASN A 73 9.13 -4.01 -5.04
C ASN A 73 9.68 -5.46 -5.02
N GLY A 74 9.02 -6.41 -5.68
CA GLY A 74 9.52 -7.78 -5.86
C GLY A 74 9.07 -8.80 -4.82
N LEU A 75 8.05 -8.51 -4.01
CA LEU A 75 7.40 -9.54 -3.17
C LEU A 75 6.55 -10.47 -4.03
N THR A 76 6.81 -11.78 -3.98
CA THR A 76 6.04 -12.76 -4.78
C THR A 76 4.69 -13.09 -4.14
N ARG A 77 3.81 -13.77 -4.89
CA ARG A 77 2.50 -14.21 -4.39
C ARG A 77 2.65 -15.23 -3.25
N GLU A 78 3.62 -16.11 -3.35
CA GLU A 78 3.96 -17.14 -2.35
C GLU A 78 4.46 -16.47 -1.07
N GLN A 79 5.35 -15.48 -1.18
CA GLN A 79 5.85 -14.73 -0.04
C GLN A 79 4.74 -13.90 0.62
N MET A 80 3.84 -13.29 -0.15
CA MET A 80 2.66 -12.61 0.38
C MET A 80 1.75 -13.58 1.14
N SER A 81 1.52 -14.79 0.60
CA SER A 81 0.77 -15.84 1.29
C SER A 81 1.40 -16.19 2.63
N GLU A 82 2.72 -16.40 2.69
CA GLU A 82 3.42 -16.70 3.93
C GLU A 82 3.36 -15.56 4.95
N VAL A 83 3.46 -14.30 4.50
CA VAL A 83 3.28 -13.14 5.40
C VAL A 83 1.88 -13.14 6.02
N MET A 84 0.82 -13.41 5.24
CA MET A 84 -0.55 -13.49 5.78
C MET A 84 -0.71 -14.64 6.78
N THR A 85 -0.14 -15.82 6.47
CA THR A 85 -0.11 -16.96 7.38
C THR A 85 0.57 -16.59 8.71
N GLN A 86 1.75 -15.97 8.64
CA GLN A 86 2.47 -15.53 9.83
C GLN A 86 1.67 -14.50 10.63
N LEU A 87 1.03 -13.54 9.96
CA LEU A 87 0.22 -12.51 10.62
C LEU A 87 -1.01 -13.07 11.34
N ALA A 88 -1.54 -14.23 10.96
CA ALA A 88 -2.61 -14.88 11.74
C ALA A 88 -2.15 -15.19 13.17
N PHE A 89 -0.90 -15.60 13.35
CA PHE A 89 -0.32 -15.90 14.67
C PHE A 89 -0.02 -14.64 15.48
N TYR A 90 0.46 -13.57 14.85
CA TYR A 90 0.93 -12.36 15.56
C TYR A 90 -0.13 -11.26 15.70
N SER A 91 -1.10 -11.19 14.79
CA SER A 91 -2.15 -10.17 14.76
C SER A 91 -3.57 -10.73 14.90
N GLY A 92 -3.69 -12.05 15.04
CA GLY A 92 -4.95 -12.76 15.19
C GLY A 92 -5.55 -13.21 13.86
N TRP A 93 -6.30 -14.33 13.91
CA TRP A 93 -6.96 -14.92 12.75
C TRP A 93 -7.93 -13.96 12.08
N SER A 94 -8.68 -13.15 12.84
CA SER A 94 -9.61 -12.16 12.26
C SER A 94 -8.89 -11.19 11.32
N SER A 95 -7.73 -10.67 11.71
CA SER A 95 -6.96 -9.70 10.92
C SER A 95 -6.48 -10.31 9.60
N ALA A 96 -5.94 -11.53 9.66
CA ALA A 96 -5.50 -12.26 8.47
C ALA A 96 -6.69 -12.60 7.54
N PHE A 97 -7.81 -13.09 8.08
CA PHE A 97 -9.00 -13.42 7.30
C PHE A 97 -9.64 -12.19 6.64
N THR A 98 -9.62 -11.02 7.30
CA THR A 98 -10.06 -9.77 6.68
C THR A 98 -9.13 -9.30 5.56
N ALA A 99 -7.82 -9.57 5.65
CA ALA A 99 -6.85 -9.20 4.64
C ALA A 99 -6.92 -10.07 3.37
N LEU A 100 -7.22 -11.37 3.49
CA LEU A 100 -7.15 -12.33 2.38
C LEU A 100 -8.01 -11.97 1.16
N PRO A 101 -9.29 -11.54 1.29
CA PRO A 101 -10.06 -11.07 0.13
C PRO A 101 -9.40 -9.91 -0.61
N ILE A 102 -8.76 -8.98 0.11
CA ILE A 102 -8.07 -7.83 -0.48
C ILE A 102 -6.82 -8.29 -1.25
N VAL A 103 -6.07 -9.24 -0.70
CA VAL A 103 -4.93 -9.88 -1.38
C VAL A 103 -5.39 -10.54 -2.68
N LYS A 104 -6.47 -11.32 -2.62
CA LYS A 104 -7.08 -11.97 -3.80
C LYS A 104 -7.44 -10.94 -4.88
N ASP A 105 -8.10 -9.85 -4.52
CA ASP A 105 -8.51 -8.82 -5.48
C ASP A 105 -7.30 -8.17 -6.17
N VAL A 106 -6.22 -7.90 -5.44
CA VAL A 106 -4.98 -7.35 -6.03
C VAL A 106 -4.33 -8.39 -6.96
N PHE A 107 -4.34 -9.65 -6.56
CA PHE A 107 -3.84 -10.77 -7.35
C PHE A 107 -4.59 -10.96 -8.67
N GLU A 108 -5.90 -10.75 -8.69
CA GLU A 108 -6.74 -10.87 -9.90
C GLU A 108 -6.58 -9.67 -10.84
N LYS A 109 -6.37 -8.47 -10.28
CA LYS A 109 -6.14 -7.24 -11.07
C LYS A 109 -4.74 -7.18 -11.69
N ARG A 110 -3.78 -7.95 -11.17
CA ARG A 110 -2.41 -8.02 -11.68
C ARG A 110 -2.27 -9.12 -12.74
N PRO A 111 -1.63 -8.85 -13.89
CA PRO A 111 -1.27 -9.91 -14.83
C PRO A 111 -0.39 -10.95 -14.11
N ARG A 112 -0.57 -12.24 -14.44
CA ARG A 112 0.30 -13.29 -13.89
C ARG A 112 1.73 -13.01 -14.39
N GLN A 113 2.63 -12.70 -13.46
CA GLN A 113 4.06 -12.69 -13.74
C GLN A 113 4.47 -14.14 -13.97
N SER A 114 5.00 -14.41 -15.17
CA SER A 114 5.55 -15.69 -15.62
C SER A 114 6.86 -16.01 -14.92
#